data_AF-A0AA38ISE5-F1
#
_entry.id   AF-A0AA38ISE5-F1
#
_cell.length_a   1.000
_cell.length_b   1.000
_cell.length_c   1.000
_cell.angle_alpha   90.00
_cell.angle_beta   90.00
_cell.angle_gamma   90.00
#
_symmetry.space_group_name_H-M   'P 1'
#
loop_
_entity.id
_entity.type
_entity.pdbx_description
1 polymer ?
#
loop_
_entity_poly.entity_id
_entity_poly.type
_entity_poly.pdbx_seq_one_letter_code
_entity_poly.pdbx_strand_id
1 'polypeptide(L)'
;MGYRYKKVNNRKILIEGPRLQSQKIKFLRQYLQLVDQNVTFVFLDETWIYEHGSAVRRWVFEGDRRGMPEKVCMNEGKRFTILHAGGKFGFLEGCDLFLDSKVDSRDYHKTMTGDLFKQWTEQQLIPNVKQMSGKVVVIMDNAPYHSVHAEQLPNFSWKKSKLQLWLHQNEIPFDSNLTKKQLYEIIKPNILSRKKYLIDELLSKNGIQVLRLPPYHCQYNPIEMVWGFCKQYYNKHILEQPSGKLKVANLWKKALSKYTPEMWLNSVKHCEQIIKEDWVRLMGNESVQDIPPIIISLADSDDESIISFRSESADDISLEDENLLECSEEEDERKMVCKDEQMICLLETTESENQSDVELLTVEFVD
;
A
#
# COMPACT_ATOMS: atom_id res chain seq x y z
N MET A 1 -8.17 11.37 -8.05
CA MET A 1 -7.05 10.42 -7.92
C MET A 1 -5.65 11.07 -7.82
N GLY A 2 -5.46 12.35 -8.11
CA GLY A 2 -4.15 13.01 -7.90
C GLY A 2 -3.13 12.79 -9.02
N TYR A 3 -3.49 12.05 -10.07
CA TYR A 3 -2.75 11.99 -11.34
C TYR A 3 -3.35 12.95 -12.37
N ARG A 4 -2.54 13.39 -13.32
CA ARG A 4 -2.96 14.22 -14.46
C ARG A 4 -2.36 13.68 -15.75
N TYR A 5 -3.05 13.81 -16.87
CA TYR A 5 -2.47 13.47 -18.17
C TYR A 5 -1.65 14.64 -18.69
N LYS A 6 -0.39 14.39 -19.06
CA LYS A 6 0.47 15.33 -19.78
C LYS A 6 0.71 14.80 -21.18
N LYS A 7 0.51 15.64 -22.20
CA LYS A 7 0.83 15.29 -23.58
C LYS A 7 2.32 15.53 -23.80
N VAL A 8 3.08 14.47 -24.07
CA VAL A 8 4.50 14.53 -24.43
C VAL A 8 4.65 13.83 -25.77
N ASN A 9 5.19 14.52 -26.77
CA ASN A 9 5.36 13.98 -28.13
C ASN A 9 4.10 13.30 -28.70
N ASN A 10 2.96 13.99 -28.60
CA ASN A 10 1.63 13.49 -28.98
C ASN A 10 1.10 12.25 -28.24
N ARG A 11 1.82 11.72 -27.26
CA ARG A 11 1.35 10.65 -26.37
C ARG A 11 0.83 11.24 -25.07
N LYS A 12 -0.32 10.75 -24.58
CA LYS A 12 -0.82 11.08 -23.25
C LYS A 12 -0.08 10.21 -22.24
N ILE A 13 0.69 10.84 -21.36
CA ILE A 13 1.40 10.17 -20.27
C ILE A 13 0.69 10.53 -18.96
N LEU A 14 0.41 9.54 -18.13
CA LEU A 14 -0.11 9.77 -16.79
C LEU A 14 1.04 10.25 -15.89
N ILE A 15 0.90 11.42 -15.28
CA ILE A 15 1.91 12.00 -14.38
C ILE A 15 1.32 12.19 -12.99
N GLU A 16 2.16 11.98 -11.97
CA GLU A 16 1.83 12.26 -10.58
C GLU A 16 1.59 13.76 -10.40
N GLY A 17 0.49 14.12 -9.74
CA GLY A 17 0.24 15.49 -9.32
C GLY A 17 1.13 15.90 -8.14
N PRO A 18 1.28 17.22 -7.87
CA PRO A 18 2.18 17.73 -6.83
C PRO A 18 1.92 17.14 -5.44
N ARG A 19 0.66 16.85 -5.12
CA ARG A 19 0.28 16.22 -3.85
C ARG A 19 0.87 14.81 -3.70
N LEU A 20 0.78 13.97 -4.72
CA LEU A 20 1.32 12.61 -4.69
C LEU A 20 2.84 12.65 -4.64
N GLN A 21 3.47 13.52 -5.44
CA GLN A 21 4.92 13.73 -5.39
C GLN A 21 5.39 14.19 -4.01
N SER A 22 4.67 15.10 -3.35
CA SER A 22 5.02 15.55 -1.99
C SER A 22 4.94 14.40 -0.97
N GLN A 23 3.90 13.56 -1.05
CA GLN A 23 3.77 12.38 -0.18
C GLN A 23 4.87 11.36 -0.44
N LYS A 24 5.21 11.15 -1.72
CA LYS A 24 6.32 10.30 -2.16
C LYS A 24 7.65 10.79 -1.61
N ILE A 25 7.99 12.06 -1.81
CA ILE A 25 9.22 12.69 -1.29
C ILE A 25 9.29 12.58 0.24
N LYS A 26 8.17 12.81 0.94
CA LYS A 26 8.09 12.66 2.40
C LYS A 26 8.42 11.23 2.84
N PHE A 27 7.84 10.23 2.18
CA PHE A 27 8.14 8.82 2.47
C PHE A 27 9.61 8.49 2.19
N LEU A 28 10.13 8.84 1.00
CA LEU A 28 11.51 8.55 0.61
C LEU A 28 12.51 9.13 1.63
N ARG A 29 12.29 10.38 2.02
CA ARG A 29 13.08 11.08 3.04
C ARG A 29 13.08 10.33 4.37
N GLN A 30 11.89 9.99 4.88
CA GLN A 30 11.75 9.31 6.16
C GLN A 30 12.36 7.91 6.13
N TYR A 31 12.18 7.17 5.04
CA TYR A 31 12.75 5.85 4.87
C TYR A 31 14.28 5.90 4.89
N LEU A 32 14.90 6.79 4.09
CA LEU A 32 16.36 6.92 4.02
C LEU A 32 16.97 7.34 5.37
N GLN A 33 16.35 8.27 6.09
CA GLN A 33 16.78 8.65 7.45
C GLN A 33 16.71 7.48 8.46
N LEU A 34 15.76 6.57 8.29
CA LEU A 34 15.59 5.42 9.16
C LEU A 34 16.59 4.30 8.82
N VAL A 35 16.96 4.14 7.54
CA VAL A 35 18.03 3.22 7.13
C VAL A 35 19.34 3.55 7.85
N ASP A 36 19.68 4.84 7.97
CA ASP A 36 20.89 5.29 8.67
C ASP A 36 20.87 5.03 10.19
N GLN A 37 19.69 4.76 10.76
CA GLN A 37 19.50 4.49 12.20
C GLN A 37 19.58 3.00 12.56
N ASN A 38 19.95 2.12 11.61
CA ASN A 38 20.01 0.68 11.80
C ASN A 38 18.70 0.08 12.38
N VAL A 39 17.56 0.54 11.86
CA VAL A 39 16.25 0.01 12.25
C VAL A 39 15.92 -1.27 11.50
N THR A 40 15.09 -2.11 12.10
CA THR A 40 14.52 -3.27 11.42
C THR A 40 13.17 -2.88 10.81
N PHE A 41 13.06 -2.99 9.50
CA PHE A 41 11.80 -2.77 8.79
C PHE A 41 10.97 -4.07 8.75
N VAL A 42 9.70 -3.93 9.10
CA VAL A 42 8.68 -4.98 9.00
C VAL A 42 7.61 -4.49 8.03
N PHE A 43 7.48 -5.17 6.92
CA PHE A 43 6.53 -4.87 5.85
C PHE A 43 5.32 -5.77 6.00
N LEU A 44 4.13 -5.19 5.90
CA LEU A 44 2.87 -5.93 5.90
C LEU A 44 2.01 -5.52 4.72
N ASP A 45 1.16 -6.44 4.29
CA ASP A 45 0.14 -6.21 3.28
C ASP A 45 -0.85 -7.37 3.23
N GLU A 46 -1.96 -7.13 2.56
CA GLU A 46 -2.99 -8.11 2.26
C GLU A 46 -2.94 -8.59 0.81
N THR A 47 -3.21 -9.88 0.61
CA THR A 47 -3.45 -10.45 -0.72
C THR A 47 -4.65 -11.39 -0.70
N TRP A 48 -4.96 -11.95 -1.85
CA TRP A 48 -6.07 -12.88 -2.03
C TRP A 48 -5.73 -13.96 -3.04
N ILE A 49 -6.36 -15.10 -2.85
CA ILE A 49 -6.32 -16.24 -3.76
C ILE A 49 -7.73 -16.80 -3.93
N TYR A 50 -7.93 -17.51 -5.03
CA TYR A 50 -9.16 -18.25 -5.30
C TYR A 50 -8.94 -19.74 -5.08
N GLU A 51 -9.98 -20.43 -4.61
CA GLU A 51 -9.97 -21.88 -4.32
C GLU A 51 -9.55 -22.74 -5.51
N HIS A 52 -9.79 -22.27 -6.73
CA HIS A 52 -9.45 -22.94 -7.97
C HIS A 52 -8.39 -22.18 -8.78
N GLY A 53 -7.76 -21.18 -8.17
CA GLY A 53 -6.71 -20.37 -8.77
C GLY A 53 -7.26 -19.25 -9.65
N SER A 54 -6.40 -18.29 -9.96
CA SER A 54 -6.73 -17.16 -10.84
C SER A 54 -6.27 -17.46 -12.27
N ALA A 55 -6.91 -16.83 -13.25
CA ALA A 55 -6.37 -16.81 -14.61
C ALA A 55 -4.94 -16.24 -14.60
N VAL A 56 -3.98 -16.97 -15.18
CA VAL A 56 -2.62 -16.47 -15.37
C VAL A 56 -2.68 -15.42 -16.46
N ARG A 57 -2.67 -14.14 -16.07
CA ARG A 57 -2.57 -13.04 -17.04
C ARG A 57 -1.18 -13.11 -17.68
N ARG A 58 -1.16 -13.06 -19.00
CA ARG A 58 0.05 -13.03 -19.82
C ARG A 58 -0.05 -11.86 -20.79
N TRP A 59 1.05 -11.14 -20.98
CA TRP A 59 1.18 -10.19 -22.07
C TRP A 59 1.13 -10.92 -23.41
N VAL A 60 0.12 -10.60 -24.22
CA VAL A 60 0.00 -11.11 -25.59
C VAL A 60 0.62 -10.09 -26.52
N PHE A 61 1.73 -10.44 -27.16
CA PHE A 61 2.37 -9.59 -28.15
C PHE A 61 1.69 -9.74 -29.52
N GLU A 62 1.79 -8.70 -30.35
CA GLU A 62 1.27 -8.71 -31.72
C GLU A 62 1.99 -9.81 -32.53
N GLY A 63 1.29 -10.92 -32.80
CA GLY A 63 1.84 -12.09 -33.48
C GLY A 63 2.01 -13.35 -32.61
N ASP A 64 1.73 -13.31 -31.30
CA ASP A 64 1.70 -14.53 -30.48
C ASP A 64 0.53 -15.42 -30.92
N ARG A 65 0.84 -16.59 -31.49
CA ARG A 65 -0.14 -17.58 -31.97
C ARG A 65 -0.70 -18.45 -30.85
N ARG A 66 -0.19 -18.32 -29.62
CA ARG A 66 -0.74 -19.03 -28.47
C ARG A 66 -2.05 -18.35 -28.09
N GLY A 67 -3.13 -19.13 -28.04
CA GLY A 67 -4.48 -18.64 -27.74
C GLY A 67 -4.57 -17.96 -26.37
N MET A 68 -5.75 -17.38 -26.10
CA MET A 68 -6.12 -16.77 -24.81
C MET A 68 -5.54 -17.55 -23.62
N PRO A 69 -4.99 -16.87 -22.59
CA PRO A 69 -4.42 -17.56 -21.44
C PRO A 69 -5.42 -18.59 -20.92
N GLU A 70 -4.97 -19.85 -20.79
CA GLU A 70 -5.79 -20.91 -20.23
C GLU A 70 -6.25 -20.46 -18.84
N LYS A 71 -7.56 -20.28 -18.68
CA LYS A 71 -8.16 -20.22 -17.35
C LYS A 71 -7.82 -21.55 -16.69
N VAL A 72 -7.17 -21.49 -15.52
CA VAL A 72 -6.89 -22.67 -14.68
C VAL A 72 -8.18 -23.46 -14.41
N CYS A 73 -9.31 -22.75 -14.34
CA CYS A 73 -10.65 -23.30 -14.17
C CYS A 73 -11.73 -22.33 -14.69
N MET A 74 -12.87 -22.84 -15.15
CA MET A 74 -14.02 -22.00 -15.55
C MET A 74 -14.71 -21.31 -14.36
N ASN A 75 -14.57 -21.87 -13.15
CA ASN A 75 -15.09 -21.33 -11.89
C ASN A 75 -13.94 -21.17 -10.89
N GLU A 76 -13.69 -19.95 -10.42
CA GLU A 76 -12.59 -19.61 -9.51
C GLU A 76 -12.83 -20.13 -8.07
N GLY A 77 -14.08 -20.45 -7.72
CA GLY A 77 -14.42 -20.95 -6.39
C GLY A 77 -14.36 -19.87 -5.30
N LYS A 78 -14.19 -20.25 -4.04
CA LYS A 78 -14.17 -19.31 -2.90
C LYS A 78 -12.92 -18.44 -2.91
N ARG A 79 -13.06 -17.19 -2.47
CA ARG A 79 -11.93 -16.29 -2.23
C ARG A 79 -11.37 -16.51 -0.83
N PHE A 80 -10.07 -16.46 -0.70
CA PHE A 80 -9.37 -16.42 0.58
C PHE A 80 -8.53 -15.16 0.66
N THR A 81 -8.62 -14.45 1.79
CA THR A 81 -7.82 -13.26 2.08
C THR A 81 -6.67 -13.67 3.00
N ILE A 82 -5.47 -13.22 2.65
CA ILE A 82 -4.24 -13.49 3.39
C ILE A 82 -3.68 -12.15 3.87
N LEU A 83 -3.27 -12.09 5.13
CA LEU A 83 -2.48 -11.01 5.70
C LEU A 83 -1.23 -11.62 6.34
N HIS A 84 -0.07 -11.01 6.11
CA HIS A 84 1.17 -11.41 6.75
C HIS A 84 2.11 -10.20 6.88
N ALA A 85 3.07 -10.32 7.79
CA ALA A 85 4.22 -9.41 7.89
C ALA A 85 5.55 -10.14 7.67
N GLY A 86 6.56 -9.45 7.17
CA GLY A 86 7.91 -9.96 6.98
C GLY A 86 8.95 -8.86 6.73
N GLY A 87 10.22 -9.23 6.61
CA GLY A 87 11.31 -8.29 6.36
C GLY A 87 12.57 -9.00 5.86
N LYS A 88 13.73 -8.34 5.99
CA LYS A 88 15.03 -8.92 5.55
C LYS A 88 15.36 -10.28 6.18
N PHE A 89 14.72 -10.60 7.30
CA PHE A 89 14.86 -11.85 8.06
C PHE A 89 13.89 -12.96 7.60
N GLY A 90 13.04 -12.70 6.61
CA GLY A 90 11.97 -13.61 6.20
C GLY A 90 10.59 -13.20 6.73
N PHE A 91 9.67 -14.15 6.72
CA PHE A 91 8.34 -13.98 7.33
C PHE A 91 8.44 -13.83 8.85
N LEU A 92 7.62 -12.95 9.43
CA LEU A 92 7.47 -12.85 10.88
C LEU A 92 6.58 -13.98 11.38
N GLU A 93 7.17 -14.97 12.05
CA GLU A 93 6.44 -16.16 12.51
C GLU A 93 5.25 -15.80 13.41
N GLY A 94 4.12 -16.50 13.22
CA GLY A 94 2.90 -16.29 13.99
C GLY A 94 2.09 -15.05 13.60
N CYS A 95 2.44 -14.40 12.48
CA CYS A 95 1.68 -13.29 11.91
C CYS A 95 0.89 -13.67 10.64
N ASP A 96 0.78 -14.96 10.30
CA ASP A 96 -0.04 -15.43 9.19
C ASP A 96 -1.53 -15.42 9.55
N LEU A 97 -2.32 -14.65 8.80
CA LEU A 97 -3.77 -14.64 8.91
C LEU A 97 -4.38 -15.09 7.58
N PHE A 98 -5.16 -16.17 7.64
CA PHE A 98 -5.81 -16.78 6.48
C PHE A 98 -7.32 -16.84 6.70
N LEU A 99 -8.07 -16.04 5.94
CA LEU A 99 -9.51 -15.87 6.06
C LEU A 99 -10.22 -16.40 4.83
N ASP A 100 -11.34 -17.07 5.02
CA ASP A 100 -12.28 -17.42 3.95
C ASP A 100 -13.32 -16.32 3.78
N SER A 101 -13.60 -15.93 2.53
CA SER A 101 -14.76 -15.10 2.23
C SER A 101 -16.01 -15.87 2.66
N LYS A 102 -16.82 -15.32 3.57
CA LYS A 102 -18.14 -15.89 3.86
C LYS A 102 -18.92 -15.99 2.53
N VAL A 103 -19.56 -17.14 2.33
CA VAL A 103 -20.35 -17.45 1.13
C VAL A 103 -21.36 -16.31 0.92
N ASP A 104 -21.39 -15.79 -0.31
CA ASP A 104 -22.17 -14.63 -0.79
C ASP A 104 -21.64 -13.23 -0.44
N SER A 105 -20.68 -12.74 -1.22
CA SER A 105 -20.84 -11.50 -2.00
C SER A 105 -19.53 -11.16 -2.73
N ARG A 106 -19.65 -10.49 -3.88
CA ARG A 106 -18.55 -9.82 -4.62
C ARG A 106 -17.93 -8.65 -3.83
N ASP A 107 -18.20 -8.58 -2.53
CA ASP A 107 -17.94 -7.48 -1.63
C ASP A 107 -16.77 -7.83 -0.70
N TYR A 108 -15.56 -7.57 -1.22
CA TYR A 108 -14.29 -7.80 -0.53
C TYR A 108 -14.17 -7.09 0.83
N HIS A 109 -14.87 -5.96 1.01
CA HIS A 109 -14.82 -5.17 2.24
C HIS A 109 -15.45 -5.86 3.46
N LYS A 110 -16.15 -6.98 3.28
CA LYS A 110 -16.74 -7.73 4.39
C LYS A 110 -15.76 -8.70 5.08
N THR A 111 -14.61 -9.02 4.47
CA THR A 111 -13.68 -10.02 5.03
C THR A 111 -12.59 -9.37 5.91
N MET A 112 -12.02 -8.23 5.50
CA MET A 112 -11.05 -7.46 6.30
C MET A 112 -11.68 -6.17 6.81
N THR A 113 -11.97 -6.12 8.11
CA THR A 113 -12.50 -4.94 8.80
C THR A 113 -11.41 -4.28 9.65
N GLY A 114 -11.60 -3.00 9.98
CA GLY A 114 -10.69 -2.29 10.90
C GLY A 114 -10.55 -2.99 12.27
N ASP A 115 -11.62 -3.60 12.78
CA ASP A 115 -11.60 -4.36 14.03
C ASP A 115 -10.77 -5.64 13.91
N LEU A 116 -10.90 -6.37 12.81
CA LEU A 116 -10.12 -7.58 12.58
C LEU A 116 -8.63 -7.26 12.42
N PHE A 117 -8.31 -6.19 11.68
CA PHE A 117 -6.94 -5.74 11.53
C PHE A 117 -6.35 -5.25 12.85
N LYS A 118 -7.13 -4.52 13.66
CA LYS A 118 -6.75 -4.15 15.03
C LYS A 118 -6.47 -5.39 15.89
N GLN A 119 -7.36 -6.37 15.87
CA GLN A 119 -7.18 -7.60 16.64
C GLN A 119 -5.91 -8.34 16.22
N TRP A 120 -5.68 -8.50 14.91
CA TRP A 120 -4.44 -9.09 14.40
C TRP A 120 -3.19 -8.30 14.83
N THR A 121 -3.28 -6.97 14.80
CA THR A 121 -2.19 -6.09 15.25
C THR A 121 -1.88 -6.32 16.75
N GLU A 122 -2.90 -6.38 17.60
CA GLU A 122 -2.76 -6.57 19.05
C GLU A 122 -2.27 -7.97 19.43
N GLN A 123 -2.80 -9.00 18.76
CA GLN A 123 -2.61 -10.40 19.17
C GLN A 123 -1.44 -11.09 18.47
N GLN A 124 -1.08 -10.65 17.26
CA GLN A 124 -0.05 -11.31 16.45
C GLN A 124 1.12 -10.35 16.17
N LEU A 125 0.86 -9.19 15.56
CA LEU A 125 1.95 -8.31 15.14
C LEU A 125 2.77 -7.77 16.32
N ILE A 126 2.13 -7.14 17.30
CA ILE A 126 2.83 -6.50 18.42
C ILE A 126 3.65 -7.50 19.25
N PRO A 127 3.11 -8.67 19.67
CA PRO A 127 3.88 -9.64 20.45
C PRO A 127 5.10 -10.17 19.71
N ASN A 128 4.99 -10.42 18.41
CA ASN A 128 6.11 -10.95 17.60
C ASN A 128 7.15 -9.86 17.29
N VAL A 129 6.71 -8.63 16.99
CA VAL A 129 7.63 -7.49 16.80
C VAL A 129 8.41 -7.18 18.08
N LYS A 130 7.79 -7.27 19.26
CA LYS A 130 8.47 -7.01 20.54
C LYS A 130 9.54 -8.03 20.91
N GLN A 131 9.53 -9.22 20.30
CA GLN A 131 10.58 -10.21 20.49
C GLN A 131 11.83 -9.88 19.67
N MET A 132 11.72 -8.99 18.67
CA MET A 132 12.84 -8.56 17.86
C MET A 132 13.75 -7.61 18.65
N SER A 133 15.06 -7.71 18.40
CA SER A 133 16.03 -6.82 19.02
C SER A 133 16.15 -5.50 18.24
N GLY A 134 16.21 -4.39 18.96
CA GLY A 134 16.43 -3.06 18.39
C GLY A 134 15.16 -2.30 18.04
N LYS A 135 15.32 -1.20 17.29
CA LYS A 135 14.21 -0.33 16.89
C LYS A 135 13.51 -0.93 15.66
N VAL A 136 12.20 -1.12 15.76
CA VAL A 136 11.38 -1.66 14.66
C VAL A 136 10.50 -0.58 14.05
N VAL A 137 10.43 -0.57 12.72
CA VAL A 137 9.52 0.27 11.94
C VAL A 137 8.61 -0.62 11.12
N VAL A 138 7.29 -0.47 11.33
CA VAL A 138 6.26 -1.15 10.54
C VAL A 138 5.89 -0.31 9.33
N ILE A 139 5.91 -0.91 8.15
CA ILE A 139 5.53 -0.30 6.88
C ILE A 139 4.24 -0.93 6.37
N MET A 140 3.26 -0.08 6.06
CA MET A 140 1.94 -0.48 5.55
C MET A 140 1.36 0.59 4.61
N ASP A 141 0.35 0.23 3.82
CA ASP A 141 -0.33 1.17 2.93
C ASP A 141 -1.39 2.04 3.65
N ASN A 142 -2.22 2.77 2.90
CA ASN A 142 -3.25 3.66 3.43
C ASN A 142 -4.67 3.11 3.22
N ALA A 143 -4.85 1.79 3.18
CA ALA A 143 -6.17 1.21 3.05
C ALA A 143 -7.13 1.77 4.12
N PRO A 144 -8.44 1.92 3.83
CA PRO A 144 -9.39 2.51 4.76
C PRO A 144 -9.43 1.82 6.13
N TYR A 145 -9.30 0.48 6.17
CA TYR A 145 -9.27 -0.30 7.40
C TYR A 145 -7.96 -0.17 8.19
N HIS A 146 -6.85 0.18 7.53
CA HIS A 146 -5.60 0.60 8.20
C HIS A 146 -5.71 2.02 8.78
N SER A 147 -6.58 2.84 8.18
CA SER A 147 -6.66 4.28 8.39
C SER A 147 -7.89 4.69 9.20
N VAL A 148 -8.39 3.79 10.05
CA VAL A 148 -9.48 4.09 10.98
C VAL A 148 -9.02 5.19 11.95
N HIS A 149 -9.79 6.26 12.03
CA HIS A 149 -9.45 7.39 12.91
C HIS A 149 -9.55 7.01 14.38
N ALA A 150 -8.57 7.44 15.18
CA ALA A 150 -8.57 7.21 16.63
C ALA A 150 -9.70 8.00 17.33
N GLU A 151 -10.07 9.14 16.77
CA GLU A 151 -11.16 9.99 17.24
C GLU A 151 -12.21 10.17 16.14
N GLN A 152 -13.46 10.44 16.54
CA GLN A 152 -14.49 10.85 15.57
C GLN A 152 -14.15 12.25 15.05
N LEU A 153 -13.64 12.30 13.82
CA LEU A 153 -13.37 13.56 13.15
C LEU A 153 -14.65 14.13 12.52
N PRO A 154 -14.88 15.44 12.65
CA PRO A 154 -15.99 16.10 11.98
C PRO A 154 -15.86 15.96 10.46
N ASN A 155 -16.98 15.65 9.83
CA ASN A 155 -17.12 15.67 8.38
C ASN A 155 -18.27 16.60 7.99
N PHE A 156 -18.42 16.88 6.70
CA PHE A 156 -19.46 17.78 6.23
C PHE A 156 -20.88 17.23 6.42
N SER A 157 -21.09 15.94 6.71
CA SER A 157 -22.43 15.41 6.99
C SER A 157 -22.91 15.72 8.41
N TRP A 158 -22.01 16.11 9.33
CA TRP A 158 -22.39 16.47 10.70
C TRP A 158 -23.31 17.70 10.74
N LYS A 159 -24.22 17.74 11.72
CA LYS A 159 -25.07 18.91 11.98
C LYS A 159 -24.20 20.10 12.43
N LYS A 160 -24.62 21.32 12.10
CA LYS A 160 -23.94 22.57 12.51
C LYS A 160 -23.64 22.58 14.01
N SER A 161 -24.60 22.20 14.86
CA SER A 161 -24.42 22.13 16.31
C SER A 161 -23.31 21.16 16.73
N LYS A 162 -23.16 20.03 16.05
CA LYS A 162 -22.10 19.04 16.33
C LYS A 162 -20.72 19.58 15.91
N LEU A 163 -20.65 20.34 14.80
CA LEU A 163 -19.41 21.03 14.38
C LEU A 163 -18.99 22.11 15.40
N GLN A 164 -19.94 22.91 15.90
CA GLN A 164 -19.70 23.91 16.94
C GLN A 164 -19.24 23.28 18.25
N LEU A 165 -19.86 22.17 18.66
CA LEU A 165 -19.45 21.42 19.84
C LEU A 165 -18.01 20.92 19.70
N TRP A 166 -17.65 20.37 18.54
CA TRP A 166 -16.28 19.90 18.30
C TRP A 166 -15.26 21.04 18.37
N LEU A 167 -15.56 22.21 17.77
CA LEU A 167 -14.69 23.39 17.85
C LEU A 167 -14.52 23.85 19.30
N HIS A 168 -15.60 23.90 20.08
CA HIS A 168 -15.56 24.26 21.49
C HIS A 168 -14.75 23.25 22.33
N GLN A 169 -14.92 21.95 22.10
CA GLN A 169 -14.17 20.89 22.80
C GLN A 169 -12.67 20.91 22.48
N ASN A 170 -12.30 21.38 21.29
CA ASN A 170 -10.90 21.51 20.86
C ASN A 170 -10.32 22.90 21.12
N GLU A 171 -11.05 23.77 21.84
CA GLU A 171 -10.65 25.13 22.20
C GLU A 171 -10.31 26.02 20.98
N ILE A 172 -10.98 25.80 19.85
CA ILE A 172 -10.80 26.58 18.62
C ILE A 172 -11.81 27.72 18.61
N PRO A 173 -11.38 29.01 18.57
CA PRO A 173 -12.29 30.15 18.50
C PRO A 173 -13.13 30.12 17.23
N PHE A 174 -14.44 30.37 17.37
CA PHE A 174 -15.36 30.52 16.24
C PHE A 174 -16.53 31.44 16.61
N ASP A 175 -17.16 32.06 15.61
CA ASP A 175 -18.41 32.80 15.80
C ASP A 175 -19.62 31.85 15.64
N SER A 176 -20.54 31.86 16.62
CA SER A 176 -21.76 31.05 16.63
C SER A 176 -22.68 31.28 15.41
N ASN A 177 -22.58 32.46 14.78
CA ASN A 177 -23.39 32.83 13.62
C ASN A 177 -22.86 32.25 12.30
N LEU A 178 -21.63 31.74 12.27
CA LEU A 178 -21.02 31.18 11.07
C LEU A 178 -21.87 30.08 10.44
N THR A 179 -21.90 30.05 9.11
CA THR A 179 -22.56 29.00 8.35
C THR A 179 -21.83 27.67 8.52
N LYS A 180 -22.51 26.56 8.18
CA LYS A 180 -21.91 25.22 8.23
C LYS A 180 -20.61 25.13 7.40
N LYS A 181 -20.60 25.78 6.22
CA LYS A 181 -19.43 25.83 5.33
C LYS A 181 -18.26 26.56 5.97
N GLN A 182 -18.49 27.75 6.52
CA GLN A 182 -17.46 28.53 7.21
C GLN A 182 -16.90 27.82 8.44
N LEU A 183 -17.76 27.18 9.24
CA LEU A 183 -17.30 26.35 10.36
C LEU A 183 -16.42 25.19 9.87
N TYR A 184 -16.79 24.55 8.76
CA TYR A 184 -15.99 23.45 8.21
C TYR A 184 -14.64 23.92 7.65
N GLU A 185 -14.56 25.11 7.06
CA GLU A 185 -13.30 25.73 6.60
C GLU A 185 -12.33 25.99 7.76
N ILE A 186 -12.83 26.37 8.94
CA ILE A 186 -12.02 26.52 10.17
C ILE A 186 -11.59 25.14 10.71
N ILE A 187 -12.49 24.16 10.66
CA ILE A 187 -12.24 22.81 11.17
C ILE A 187 -11.21 22.06 10.33
N LYS A 188 -11.27 22.18 9.00
CA LYS A 188 -10.46 21.42 8.04
C LYS A 188 -8.94 21.44 8.30
N PRO A 189 -8.27 22.59 8.47
CA PRO A 189 -6.84 22.64 8.78
C PRO A 189 -6.52 22.02 10.15
N ASN A 190 -7.40 22.22 11.14
CA ASN A 190 -7.25 21.65 12.47
C ASN A 190 -7.36 20.13 12.47
N ILE A 191 -8.30 19.56 11.69
CA ILE A 191 -8.37 18.10 11.48
C ILE A 191 -7.04 17.59 10.93
N LEU A 192 -6.53 18.18 9.85
CA LEU A 192 -5.33 17.68 9.17
C LEU A 192 -4.12 17.60 10.10
N SER A 193 -3.97 18.58 10.99
CA SER A 193 -2.92 18.59 12.02
C SER A 193 -3.10 17.53 13.12
N ARG A 194 -4.34 17.06 13.33
CA ARG A 194 -4.75 16.15 14.41
C ARG A 194 -5.15 14.76 13.93
N LYS A 195 -5.00 14.46 12.63
CA LYS A 195 -5.32 13.13 12.08
C LYS A 195 -4.40 12.10 12.71
N LYS A 196 -4.96 11.31 13.62
CA LYS A 196 -4.34 10.13 14.19
C LYS A 196 -5.14 8.90 13.82
N TYR A 197 -4.42 7.85 13.45
CA TYR A 197 -5.01 6.57 13.11
C TYR A 197 -4.90 5.63 14.31
N LEU A 198 -5.95 4.84 14.53
CA LEU A 198 -6.06 3.93 15.67
C LEU A 198 -4.87 2.96 15.74
N ILE A 199 -4.48 2.39 14.59
CA ILE A 199 -3.35 1.47 14.48
C ILE A 199 -2.03 2.21 14.75
N ASP A 200 -1.85 3.41 14.22
CA ASP A 200 -0.61 4.19 14.41
C ASP A 200 -0.42 4.53 15.89
N GLU A 201 -1.49 4.91 16.60
CA GLU A 201 -1.44 5.13 18.05
C GLU A 201 -1.18 3.84 18.82
N LEU A 202 -1.82 2.75 18.43
CA LEU A 202 -1.66 1.45 19.07
C LEU A 202 -0.20 0.97 18.97
N LEU A 203 0.40 1.05 17.78
CA LEU A 203 1.80 0.69 17.56
C LEU A 203 2.74 1.66 18.30
N SER A 204 2.47 2.97 18.24
CA SER A 204 3.28 3.98 18.93
C SER A 204 3.27 3.81 20.45
N LYS A 205 2.12 3.50 21.08
CA LYS A 205 2.00 3.18 22.51
C LYS A 205 2.83 1.96 22.92
N ASN A 206 3.14 1.09 21.96
CA ASN A 206 3.97 -0.10 22.15
C ASN A 206 5.44 0.12 21.73
N GLY A 207 5.85 1.36 21.48
CA GLY A 207 7.22 1.71 21.09
C GLY A 207 7.57 1.35 19.63
N ILE A 208 6.59 1.02 18.81
CA ILE A 208 6.76 0.63 17.42
C ILE A 208 6.46 1.85 16.53
N GLN A 209 7.41 2.23 15.70
CA GLN A 209 7.23 3.33 14.76
C GLN A 209 6.50 2.84 13.50
N VAL A 210 5.62 3.67 12.95
CA VAL A 210 4.91 3.39 11.69
C VAL A 210 5.43 4.30 10.58
N LEU A 211 5.63 3.74 9.40
CA LEU A 211 5.92 4.49 8.18
C LEU A 211 4.94 4.06 7.08
N ARG A 212 4.02 4.96 6.70
CA ARG A 212 3.00 4.66 5.69
C ARG A 212 3.54 4.88 4.28
N LEU A 213 3.27 3.94 3.40
CA LEU A 213 3.61 4.04 1.98
C LEU A 213 2.91 5.25 1.34
N PRO A 214 3.53 5.89 0.34
CA PRO A 214 2.83 6.92 -0.42
C PRO A 214 1.74 6.26 -1.27
N PRO A 215 0.58 6.91 -1.48
CA PRO A 215 -0.52 6.32 -2.23
C PRO A 215 -0.10 5.90 -3.64
N TYR A 216 -0.50 4.70 -4.08
CA TYR A 216 -0.18 4.13 -5.40
C TYR A 216 1.30 3.82 -5.65
N HIS A 217 2.09 3.64 -4.59
CA HIS A 217 3.50 3.27 -4.68
C HIS A 217 3.80 1.92 -4.02
N CYS A 218 3.18 0.85 -4.52
CA CYS A 218 3.41 -0.50 -3.99
C CYS A 218 4.83 -1.03 -4.30
N GLN A 219 5.54 -0.46 -5.29
CA GLN A 219 6.93 -0.84 -5.62
C GLN A 219 7.93 -0.64 -4.46
N TYR A 220 7.56 0.12 -3.42
CA TYR A 220 8.35 0.28 -2.20
C TYR A 220 8.06 -0.78 -1.13
N ASN A 221 7.11 -1.68 -1.38
CA ASN A 221 6.69 -2.72 -0.47
C ASN A 221 7.13 -4.10 -0.97
N PRO A 222 8.21 -4.70 -0.41
CA PRO A 222 8.78 -5.95 -0.91
C PRO A 222 7.85 -7.15 -0.75
N ILE A 223 6.88 -7.10 0.18
CA ILE A 223 5.90 -8.19 0.34
C ILE A 223 5.04 -8.40 -0.92
N GLU A 224 4.92 -7.39 -1.78
CA GLU A 224 4.20 -7.51 -3.05
C GLU A 224 4.90 -8.53 -3.98
N MET A 225 6.24 -8.57 -4.00
CA MET A 225 7.01 -9.60 -4.73
C MET A 225 6.78 -11.00 -4.16
N VAL A 226 6.69 -11.07 -2.83
CA VAL A 226 6.39 -12.32 -2.11
C VAL A 226 5.01 -12.84 -2.50
N TRP A 227 4.02 -11.96 -2.60
CA TRP A 227 2.67 -12.28 -3.08
C TRP A 227 2.68 -12.75 -4.53
N GLY A 228 3.43 -12.07 -5.39
CA GLY A 228 3.61 -12.50 -6.78
C GLY A 228 4.11 -13.94 -6.88
N PHE A 229 5.23 -14.25 -6.21
CA PHE A 229 5.79 -15.61 -6.19
C PHE A 229 4.82 -16.63 -5.59
N CYS A 230 4.23 -16.35 -4.42
CA CYS A 230 3.37 -17.31 -3.74
C CYS A 230 2.10 -17.61 -4.55
N LYS A 231 1.51 -16.59 -5.20
CA LYS A 231 0.37 -16.76 -6.10
C LYS A 231 0.73 -17.60 -7.33
N GLN A 232 1.89 -17.36 -7.94
CA GLN A 232 2.37 -18.18 -9.06
C GLN A 232 2.59 -19.64 -8.65
N TYR A 233 3.28 -19.88 -7.53
CA TYR A 233 3.49 -21.21 -6.99
C TYR A 233 2.14 -21.91 -6.71
N TYR A 234 1.22 -21.21 -6.05
CA TYR A 234 -0.11 -21.71 -5.74
C TYR A 234 -0.86 -22.13 -7.01
N ASN A 235 -0.95 -21.24 -8.01
CA ASN A 235 -1.66 -21.51 -9.26
C ASN A 235 -1.05 -22.69 -10.05
N LYS A 236 0.28 -22.86 -10.02
CA LYS A 236 0.96 -23.98 -10.68
C LYS A 236 0.63 -25.34 -10.06
N HIS A 237 0.37 -25.40 -8.76
CA HIS A 237 0.23 -26.66 -8.00
C HIS A 237 -1.21 -26.96 -7.56
N ILE A 238 -2.17 -26.11 -7.93
CA ILE A 238 -3.55 -26.27 -7.50
C ILE A 238 -4.29 -27.41 -8.21
N LEU A 239 -3.95 -27.67 -9.48
CA LEU A 239 -4.57 -28.69 -10.33
C LEU A 239 -4.29 -30.13 -9.87
N GLU A 240 -3.31 -30.32 -9.00
CA GLU A 240 -2.91 -31.62 -8.45
C GLU A 240 -3.70 -32.01 -7.18
N GLN A 241 -4.63 -31.18 -6.69
CA GLN A 241 -5.28 -31.35 -5.38
C GLN A 241 -6.83 -31.19 -5.46
N PRO A 242 -7.63 -32.00 -4.74
CA PRO A 242 -9.09 -31.80 -4.64
C PRO A 242 -9.44 -30.59 -3.73
N SER A 243 -10.63 -30.00 -3.91
CA SER A 243 -11.13 -28.78 -3.24
C SER A 243 -11.27 -28.85 -1.71
N GLY A 244 -11.29 -27.69 -1.03
CA GLY A 244 -11.50 -27.53 0.42
C GLY A 244 -10.52 -26.58 1.14
N LYS A 245 -11.05 -25.79 2.09
CA LYS A 245 -10.31 -24.75 2.87
C LYS A 245 -8.98 -25.23 3.44
N LEU A 246 -8.96 -26.41 4.08
CA LEU A 246 -7.73 -26.94 4.70
C LEU A 246 -6.64 -27.23 3.66
N LYS A 247 -7.01 -27.73 2.48
CA LYS A 247 -6.04 -28.04 1.42
C LYS A 247 -5.52 -26.77 0.78
N VAL A 248 -6.38 -25.78 0.55
CA VAL A 248 -5.97 -24.45 0.11
C VAL A 248 -4.99 -23.83 1.10
N ALA A 249 -5.33 -23.83 2.39
CA ALA A 249 -4.45 -23.29 3.44
C ALA A 249 -3.11 -24.04 3.49
N ASN A 250 -3.11 -25.36 3.39
CA ASN A 250 -1.87 -26.16 3.36
C ASN A 250 -1.02 -25.89 2.12
N LEU A 251 -1.64 -25.73 0.94
CA LEU A 251 -0.92 -25.39 -0.29
C LEU A 251 -0.35 -23.97 -0.21
N TRP A 252 -1.11 -23.02 0.33
CA TRP A 252 -0.62 -21.67 0.57
C TRP A 252 0.55 -21.66 1.56
N LYS A 253 0.45 -22.40 2.68
CA LYS A 253 1.58 -22.57 3.62
C LYS A 253 2.81 -23.18 2.97
N LYS A 254 2.64 -24.12 2.03
CA LYS A 254 3.75 -24.64 1.21
C LYS A 254 4.33 -23.56 0.29
N ALA A 255 3.51 -22.70 -0.29
CA ALA A 255 4.00 -21.59 -1.11
C ALA A 255 4.83 -20.60 -0.27
N LEU A 256 4.35 -20.24 0.92
CA LEU A 256 5.08 -19.39 1.87
C LEU A 256 6.42 -20.01 2.26
N SER A 257 6.47 -21.32 2.55
CA SER A 257 7.72 -21.98 2.94
C SER A 257 8.75 -22.12 1.82
N LYS A 258 8.35 -21.91 0.56
CA LYS A 258 9.27 -21.87 -0.59
C LYS A 258 9.92 -20.51 -0.79
N TYR A 259 9.34 -19.45 -0.23
CA TYR A 259 9.93 -18.12 -0.28
C TYR A 259 10.94 -17.94 0.85
N THR A 260 12.23 -18.10 0.54
CA THR A 260 13.29 -18.16 1.55
C THR A 260 13.60 -16.78 2.14
N PRO A 261 14.25 -16.71 3.33
CA PRO A 261 14.77 -15.44 3.87
C PRO A 261 15.73 -14.71 2.92
N GLU A 262 16.49 -15.45 2.10
CA GLU A 262 17.36 -14.86 1.08
C GLU A 262 16.56 -14.17 -0.04
N MET A 263 15.47 -14.78 -0.50
CA MET A 263 14.56 -14.15 -1.46
C MET A 263 13.92 -12.89 -0.88
N TRP A 264 13.54 -12.92 0.42
CA TRP A 264 13.07 -11.74 1.14
C TRP A 264 14.11 -10.62 1.17
N LEU A 265 15.35 -10.94 1.51
CA LEU A 265 16.46 -9.98 1.50
C LEU A 265 16.65 -9.35 0.12
N ASN A 266 16.57 -10.14 -0.94
CA ASN A 266 16.71 -9.64 -2.32
C ASN A 266 15.55 -8.72 -2.71
N SER A 267 14.30 -9.04 -2.35
CA SER A 267 13.17 -8.15 -2.56
C SER A 267 13.32 -6.82 -1.83
N VAL A 268 13.78 -6.84 -0.57
CA VAL A 268 14.01 -5.61 0.19
C VAL A 268 15.11 -4.78 -0.49
N LYS A 269 16.22 -5.40 -0.93
CA LYS A 269 17.29 -4.70 -1.66
C LYS A 269 16.78 -4.07 -2.95
N HIS A 270 15.94 -4.78 -3.70
CA HIS A 270 15.33 -4.26 -4.92
C HIS A 270 14.46 -3.03 -4.64
N CYS A 271 13.56 -3.09 -3.65
CA CYS A 271 12.77 -1.93 -3.23
C CYS A 271 13.65 -0.76 -2.74
N GLU A 272 14.70 -1.04 -1.96
CA GLU A 272 15.67 -0.03 -1.51
C GLU A 272 16.39 0.65 -2.68
N GLN A 273 16.71 -0.09 -3.74
CA GLN A 273 17.30 0.44 -4.96
C GLN A 273 16.33 1.38 -5.68
N ILE A 274 15.07 0.98 -5.87
CA ILE A 274 14.04 1.85 -6.46
C ILE A 274 13.85 3.12 -5.62
N ILE A 275 13.83 3.02 -4.28
CA ILE A 275 13.73 4.16 -3.38
C ILE A 275 14.89 5.14 -3.60
N LYS A 276 16.13 4.65 -3.72
CA LYS A 276 17.31 5.49 -3.98
C LYS A 276 17.27 6.13 -5.35
N GLU A 277 16.88 5.40 -6.39
CA GLU A 277 16.76 5.93 -7.75
C GLU A 277 15.68 7.01 -7.85
N ASP A 278 14.52 6.79 -7.22
CA ASP A 278 13.44 7.78 -7.16
C ASP A 278 13.84 9.00 -6.33
N TRP A 279 14.63 8.83 -5.27
CA TRP A 279 15.20 9.95 -4.52
C TRP A 279 16.12 10.80 -5.39
N VAL A 280 17.10 10.19 -6.06
CA VAL A 280 18.03 10.89 -6.95
C VAL A 280 17.29 11.59 -8.10
N ARG A 281 16.26 10.94 -8.66
CA ARG A 281 15.45 11.52 -9.73
C ARG A 281 14.68 12.77 -9.28
N LEU A 282 14.19 12.81 -8.04
CA LEU A 282 13.35 13.89 -7.53
C LEU A 282 14.14 15.01 -6.83
N MET A 283 15.22 14.66 -6.14
CA MET A 283 16.01 15.57 -5.30
C MET A 283 17.43 15.84 -5.86
N GLY A 284 17.85 15.14 -6.91
CA GLY A 284 19.23 15.22 -7.42
C GLY A 284 20.23 14.48 -6.51
N ASN A 285 21.52 14.85 -6.61
CA ASN A 285 22.61 14.27 -5.81
C ASN A 285 22.72 14.88 -4.39
N GLU A 286 21.67 15.53 -3.89
CA GLU A 286 21.68 16.11 -2.54
C GLU A 286 21.82 14.99 -1.48
N SER A 287 22.78 15.18 -0.56
CA SER A 287 22.99 14.25 0.56
C SER A 287 21.76 14.22 1.46
N VAL A 288 21.42 13.04 1.99
CA VAL A 288 20.33 12.86 2.96
C VAL A 288 20.55 13.71 4.23
N GLN A 289 21.78 14.13 4.49
CA GLN A 289 22.17 14.95 5.64
C GLN A 289 21.97 16.46 5.41
N ASP A 290 21.88 16.91 4.15
CA ASP A 290 21.75 18.33 3.78
C ASP A 290 20.29 18.76 3.57
N ILE A 291 19.33 17.93 3.98
CA ILE A 291 17.91 18.12 3.69
C ILE A 291 17.35 19.29 4.51
N PRO A 292 16.91 20.39 3.88
CA PRO A 292 16.25 21.48 4.59
C PRO A 292 14.88 21.03 5.14
N PRO A 293 14.46 21.61 6.30
CA PRO A 293 13.15 21.31 6.88
C PRO A 293 12.03 21.69 5.91
N ILE A 294 10.91 20.96 5.97
CA ILE A 294 9.70 21.30 5.22
C ILE A 294 9.13 22.60 5.83
N ILE A 295 9.44 23.75 5.25
CA ILE A 295 8.83 25.03 5.63
C ILE A 295 7.50 25.15 4.88
N ILE A 296 6.39 24.94 5.57
CA ILE A 296 5.07 25.30 5.06
C ILE A 296 4.86 26.77 5.43
N SER A 297 5.17 27.69 4.53
CA SER A 297 4.87 29.11 4.71
C SER A 297 3.36 29.33 4.56
N LEU A 298 2.69 29.73 5.64
CA LEU A 298 1.25 30.02 5.69
C LEU A 298 0.91 31.50 5.38
N ALA A 299 1.74 32.19 4.59
CA ALA A 299 1.50 33.60 4.26
C ALA A 299 1.44 33.80 2.75
N ASP A 300 0.26 34.14 2.25
CA ASP A 300 0.08 34.78 0.95
C ASP A 300 0.62 36.22 1.05
N SER A 301 1.58 36.55 0.18
CA SER A 301 1.87 37.94 -0.21
C SER A 301 2.45 37.89 -1.62
N ASP A 302 1.79 38.62 -2.51
CA ASP A 302 2.05 38.71 -3.94
C ASP A 302 3.49 39.12 -4.24
N ASP A 303 4.23 38.26 -4.95
CA ASP A 303 5.23 38.63 -5.96
C ASP A 303 5.63 37.41 -6.81
N GLU A 304 5.59 37.57 -8.12
CA GLU A 304 5.86 36.57 -9.15
C GLU A 304 7.32 36.08 -9.13
N SER A 305 7.55 34.89 -8.58
CA SER A 305 8.59 33.88 -8.99
C SER A 305 8.78 32.74 -7.98
N ILE A 306 7.78 32.44 -7.15
CA ILE A 306 7.78 31.29 -6.24
C ILE A 306 6.54 30.47 -6.54
N ILE A 307 6.71 29.14 -6.67
CA ILE A 307 5.65 28.17 -6.98
C ILE A 307 4.46 28.40 -6.06
N SER A 308 3.43 29.09 -6.57
CA SER A 308 2.27 29.50 -5.79
C SER A 308 1.43 28.26 -5.47
N PHE A 309 1.42 27.89 -4.19
CA PHE A 309 0.73 26.72 -3.68
C PHE A 309 -0.72 27.10 -3.35
N ARG A 310 -1.56 27.26 -4.37
CA ARG A 310 -3.01 27.30 -4.14
C ARG A 310 -3.52 25.89 -3.86
N SER A 311 -3.80 25.63 -2.58
CA SER A 311 -4.50 24.44 -2.10
C SER A 311 -5.98 24.51 -2.49
N GLU A 312 -6.29 24.27 -3.75
CA GLU A 312 -7.65 23.89 -4.15
C GLU A 312 -7.84 22.40 -3.83
N SER A 313 -8.61 22.15 -2.78
CA SER A 313 -8.98 20.80 -2.36
C SER A 313 -10.04 20.22 -3.30
N ALA A 314 -9.77 19.04 -3.86
CA ALA A 314 -10.80 18.19 -4.44
C ALA A 314 -11.62 17.53 -3.32
N ASP A 315 -12.58 18.28 -2.78
CA ASP A 315 -13.89 17.80 -2.34
C ASP A 315 -15.03 18.65 -2.93
N ASP A 316 -14.75 19.58 -3.86
CA ASP A 316 -15.79 20.26 -4.65
C ASP A 316 -16.28 19.33 -5.78
N ILE A 317 -17.09 18.35 -5.38
CA ILE A 317 -18.21 17.90 -6.21
C ILE A 317 -19.45 18.40 -5.46
N SER A 318 -20.10 19.42 -6.03
CA SER A 318 -21.47 19.76 -5.68
C SER A 318 -22.37 18.56 -6.00
N LEU A 319 -22.63 17.73 -5.00
CA LEU A 319 -23.65 16.69 -5.04
C LEU A 319 -24.99 17.33 -4.69
N GLU A 320 -25.65 17.91 -5.70
CA GLU A 320 -27.09 17.73 -5.82
C GLU A 320 -27.29 16.36 -6.45
N ASP A 321 -27.46 15.35 -5.60
CA ASP A 321 -28.42 14.25 -5.75
C ASP A 321 -28.13 13.20 -4.67
N GLU A 322 -28.99 13.21 -3.66
CA GLU A 322 -29.13 12.10 -2.72
C GLU A 322 -29.68 10.89 -3.47
N ASN A 323 -28.84 9.90 -3.78
CA ASN A 323 -29.19 8.48 -3.61
C ASN A 323 -27.99 7.56 -3.79
N LEU A 324 -27.96 6.53 -2.93
CA LEU A 324 -27.09 5.34 -2.93
C LEU A 324 -25.63 5.48 -2.48
N LEU A 325 -25.40 4.94 -1.28
CA LEU A 325 -24.25 4.11 -0.92
C LEU A 325 -24.08 2.96 -1.94
N GLU A 326 -23.48 3.25 -3.09
CA GLU A 326 -22.81 2.27 -3.95
C GLU A 326 -21.49 2.92 -4.41
N CYS A 327 -20.42 2.74 -3.64
CA CYS A 327 -19.07 2.88 -4.20
C CYS A 327 -18.94 1.79 -5.27
N SER A 328 -18.79 2.19 -6.53
CA SER A 328 -18.74 1.27 -7.66
C SER A 328 -17.59 0.27 -7.52
N GLU A 329 -17.94 -1.02 -7.49
CA GLU A 329 -17.06 -2.20 -7.42
C GLU A 329 -15.90 -2.14 -8.44
N GLU A 330 -16.08 -1.43 -9.56
CA GLU A 330 -15.10 -1.33 -10.64
C GLU A 330 -13.85 -0.49 -10.31
N GLU A 331 -13.93 0.54 -9.46
CA GLU A 331 -12.76 1.43 -9.24
C GLU A 331 -11.71 0.80 -8.33
N ASP A 332 -12.12 -0.03 -7.37
CA ASP A 332 -11.21 -0.70 -6.45
C ASP A 332 -10.68 -2.02 -7.01
N GLU A 333 -11.47 -2.74 -7.83
CA GLU A 333 -10.94 -3.81 -8.69
C GLU A 333 -9.86 -3.28 -9.63
N ARG A 334 -10.06 -2.11 -10.25
CA ARG A 334 -9.05 -1.48 -11.12
C ARG A 334 -7.77 -1.11 -10.36
N LYS A 335 -7.85 -0.65 -9.10
CA LYS A 335 -6.65 -0.35 -8.30
C LYS A 335 -5.85 -1.60 -7.95
N MET A 336 -6.53 -2.71 -7.63
CA MET A 336 -5.86 -3.97 -7.26
C MET A 336 -5.37 -4.74 -8.49
N VAL A 337 -6.09 -4.68 -9.61
CA VAL A 337 -5.62 -5.12 -10.93
C VAL A 337 -4.37 -4.33 -11.34
N CYS A 338 -4.35 -3.01 -11.10
CA CYS A 338 -3.16 -2.20 -11.36
C CYS A 338 -1.97 -2.63 -10.49
N LYS A 339 -2.20 -3.03 -9.22
CA LYS A 339 -1.14 -3.64 -8.39
C LYS A 339 -0.63 -4.95 -9.00
N ASP A 340 -1.51 -5.89 -9.36
CA ASP A 340 -1.11 -7.16 -9.99
C ASP A 340 -0.40 -6.96 -11.35
N GLU A 341 -0.79 -5.95 -12.14
CA GLU A 341 -0.14 -5.59 -13.42
C GLU A 341 1.24 -4.96 -13.24
N GLN A 342 1.43 -4.09 -12.24
CA GLN A 342 2.74 -3.56 -11.86
C GLN A 342 3.68 -4.68 -11.36
N MET A 343 3.12 -5.71 -10.72
CA MET A 343 3.88 -6.84 -10.19
C MET A 343 4.41 -7.81 -11.25
N ILE A 344 3.68 -8.03 -12.34
CA ILE A 344 4.17 -8.86 -13.47
C ILE A 344 5.44 -8.22 -14.05
N CYS A 345 5.46 -6.90 -14.23
CA CYS A 345 6.63 -6.18 -14.71
C CYS A 345 7.85 -6.33 -13.77
N LEU A 346 7.63 -6.25 -12.45
CA LEU A 346 8.71 -6.34 -11.45
C LEU A 346 9.31 -7.76 -11.35
N LEU A 347 8.49 -8.81 -11.46
CA LEU A 347 8.98 -10.19 -11.45
C LEU A 347 9.77 -10.52 -12.71
N GLU A 348 9.31 -10.08 -13.88
CA GLU A 348 10.02 -10.28 -15.16
C GLU A 348 11.38 -9.56 -15.18
N THR A 349 11.49 -8.37 -14.58
CA THR A 349 12.80 -7.71 -14.42
C THR A 349 13.75 -8.52 -13.54
N THR A 350 13.26 -9.09 -12.42
CA THR A 350 14.10 -9.89 -11.53
C THR A 350 14.45 -11.28 -12.09
N GLU A 351 13.58 -11.88 -12.91
CA GLU A 351 13.91 -13.12 -13.64
C GLU A 351 14.96 -12.83 -14.73
N SER A 352 14.87 -11.70 -15.43
CA SER A 352 15.86 -11.30 -16.44
C SER A 352 17.24 -11.00 -15.84
N GLU A 353 17.29 -10.42 -14.63
CA GLU A 353 18.54 -10.19 -13.89
C GLU A 353 19.13 -11.52 -13.39
N ASN A 354 18.31 -12.43 -12.85
CA ASN A 354 18.77 -13.76 -12.42
C ASN A 354 19.17 -14.70 -13.58
N GLN A 355 18.69 -14.46 -14.80
CA GLN A 355 19.12 -15.21 -15.99
C GLN A 355 20.47 -14.73 -16.54
N SER A 356 20.87 -13.49 -16.22
CA SER A 356 22.15 -12.92 -16.67
C SER A 356 23.38 -13.37 -15.86
N ASP A 357 23.18 -14.03 -14.72
CA ASP A 357 24.26 -14.53 -13.85
C ASP A 357 24.51 -16.05 -13.95
N VAL A 358 23.95 -16.76 -14.94
CA VAL A 358 24.12 -18.23 -15.12
C VAL A 358 24.84 -18.61 -16.43
N GLU A 359 25.51 -17.68 -17.10
CA GLU A 359 26.46 -18.01 -18.17
C GLU A 359 27.90 -17.82 -17.70
N LEU A 360 28.49 -18.86 -17.09
CA LEU A 360 29.90 -19.27 -17.22
C LEU A 360 30.22 -20.38 -16.22
N LEU A 361 30.40 -21.60 -16.72
CA LEU A 361 31.47 -22.57 -16.37
C LEU A 361 31.08 -23.98 -16.86
N THR A 362 31.10 -24.19 -18.18
CA THR A 362 31.37 -25.52 -18.73
C THR A 362 32.89 -25.66 -18.86
N VAL A 363 33.52 -26.23 -17.84
CA VAL A 363 34.88 -26.77 -17.96
C VAL A 363 34.72 -28.21 -18.43
N GLU A 364 34.99 -28.44 -19.72
CA GLU A 364 35.17 -29.77 -20.28
C GLU A 364 36.42 -30.40 -19.63
N PHE A 365 36.22 -31.54 -18.95
CA PHE A 365 37.30 -32.47 -18.67
C PHE A 365 37.37 -33.47 -19.83
N VAL A 366 38.47 -33.45 -20.55
CA VAL A 366 38.87 -34.49 -21.50
C VAL A 366 40.06 -35.21 -20.87
N ASP A 367 39.93 -36.53 -20.72
CA ASP A 367 41.01 -37.46 -20.33
C ASP A 367 42.16 -37.49 -21.36
#